data_AF-A0A6B2T9K4-F1
#
_entry.id   AF-A0A6B2T9K4-F1
#
_cell.length_a   1.000
_cell.length_b   1.000
_cell.length_c   1.000
_cell.angle_alpha   90.00
_cell.angle_beta   90.00
_cell.angle_gamma   90.00
#
_symmetry.space_group_name_H-M   'P 1'
#
loop_
_entity.id
_entity.type
_entity.pdbx_description
1 polymer ?
#
loop_
_entity_poly.entity_id
_entity_poly.type
_entity_poly.pdbx_seq_one_letter_code
_entity_poly.pdbx_strand_id
1 'polypeptide(L)'
;DSLIRSDLESLARHRAISDAALIGGDEDLVSAVEAAQGYGARVHLWGIEAPDGRNQAEALLWEVDSQRTFDLDFFKPYVARRTVATFETATAAHRPSRDDVRFVGAQIAAKWLGARGREALVGLLPGHPYLPGSVDQDLLVEAERLLQYSLRGQSDLRRALRDGFWEHLQAQY
;
A
#
# COMPACT_ATOMS: atom_id res chain seq x y z
N ASP A 1 8.12 1.64 -8.34
CA ASP A 1 8.30 1.24 -9.75
C ASP A 1 9.60 0.51 -10.09
N SER A 2 10.69 0.66 -9.32
CA SER A 2 11.97 -0.01 -9.64
C SER A 2 11.93 -1.55 -9.60
N LEU A 3 11.11 -2.15 -8.73
CA LEU A 3 10.98 -3.61 -8.64
C LEU A 3 10.22 -4.19 -9.85
N ILE A 4 9.12 -3.57 -10.27
CA ILE A 4 8.33 -4.01 -11.44
C ILE A 4 9.19 -3.98 -12.70
N ARG A 5 9.98 -2.91 -12.88
CA ARG A 5 10.93 -2.79 -13.99
C ARG A 5 11.92 -3.95 -14.00
N SER A 6 12.65 -4.14 -12.90
CA SER A 6 13.69 -5.17 -12.81
C SER A 6 13.12 -6.59 -13.01
N ASP A 7 11.92 -6.85 -12.50
CA ASP A 7 11.29 -8.17 -12.63
C ASP A 7 10.87 -8.44 -14.08
N LEU A 8 10.18 -7.47 -14.72
CA LEU A 8 9.73 -7.60 -16.10
C LEU A 8 10.92 -7.82 -17.04
N GLU A 9 11.97 -7.01 -16.91
CA GLU A 9 13.19 -7.14 -17.70
C GLU A 9 13.88 -8.49 -17.47
N SER A 10 14.02 -8.92 -16.21
CA SER A 10 14.67 -10.19 -15.88
C SER A 10 13.93 -11.39 -16.46
N LEU A 11 12.60 -11.42 -16.30
CA LEU A 11 11.75 -12.49 -16.83
C LEU A 11 11.81 -12.55 -18.36
N ALA A 12 11.73 -11.40 -19.04
CA ALA A 12 11.82 -11.31 -20.49
C ALA A 12 13.21 -11.72 -21.00
N ARG A 13 14.28 -11.19 -20.38
CA ARG A 13 15.68 -11.49 -20.73
C ARG A 13 15.99 -12.97 -20.62
N HIS A 14 15.49 -13.64 -19.57
CA HIS A 14 15.67 -15.07 -19.38
C HIS A 14 14.66 -15.92 -20.17
N ARG A 15 13.77 -15.29 -20.96
CA ARG A 15 12.69 -15.95 -21.71
C ARG A 15 11.80 -16.83 -20.84
N ALA A 16 11.63 -16.43 -19.57
CA ALA A 16 10.71 -17.07 -18.65
C ALA A 16 9.25 -16.76 -19.00
N ILE A 17 9.02 -15.67 -19.74
CA ILE A 17 7.71 -15.24 -20.23
C ILE A 17 7.79 -14.89 -21.72
N SER A 18 6.66 -15.03 -22.41
CA SER A 18 6.46 -14.58 -23.79
C SER A 18 5.48 -13.42 -23.90
N ASP A 19 4.57 -13.30 -22.94
CA ASP A 19 3.57 -12.24 -22.84
C ASP A 19 3.51 -11.75 -21.39
N ALA A 20 3.37 -10.44 -21.21
CA ALA A 20 3.24 -9.79 -19.92
C ALA A 20 1.99 -8.91 -19.90
N ALA A 21 1.13 -9.08 -18.90
CA ALA A 21 0.05 -8.15 -18.61
C ALA A 21 0.54 -7.14 -17.55
N LEU A 22 0.74 -5.89 -17.95
CA LEU A 22 1.19 -4.81 -17.08
C LEU A 22 -0.02 -3.99 -16.61
N ILE A 23 -0.29 -3.98 -15.31
CA ILE A 23 -1.32 -3.12 -14.72
C ILE A 23 -0.65 -1.89 -14.13
N GLY A 24 -0.82 -0.75 -14.77
CA GLY A 24 -0.16 0.50 -14.38
C GLY A 24 -0.47 1.64 -15.34
N GLY A 25 0.13 2.80 -15.09
CA GLY A 25 -0.05 3.99 -15.93
C GLY A 25 1.09 4.99 -15.85
N ASP A 26 2.20 4.63 -15.20
CA ASP A 26 3.34 5.51 -14.98
C ASP A 26 4.27 5.54 -16.21
N GLU A 27 4.71 6.73 -16.59
CA GLU A 27 5.67 6.95 -17.69
C GLU A 27 7.03 6.30 -17.38
N ASP A 28 7.39 6.17 -16.11
CA ASP A 28 8.64 5.52 -15.68
C ASP A 28 8.75 4.04 -16.07
N LEU A 29 7.64 3.43 -16.50
CA LEU A 29 7.58 2.05 -16.97
C LEU A 29 7.94 1.90 -18.45
N VAL A 30 7.99 2.98 -19.24
CA VAL A 30 8.28 2.92 -20.69
C VAL A 30 9.58 2.17 -20.96
N SER A 31 10.66 2.54 -20.26
CA SER A 31 11.96 1.87 -20.38
C SER A 31 11.92 0.36 -20.07
N ALA A 32 11.04 -0.06 -19.15
CA ALA A 32 10.87 -1.47 -18.80
C ALA A 32 10.18 -2.24 -19.93
N VAL A 33 9.18 -1.61 -20.55
CA VAL A 33 8.42 -2.16 -21.68
C VAL A 33 9.32 -2.30 -22.90
N GLU A 34 10.04 -1.23 -23.27
CA GLU A 34 11.03 -1.21 -24.36
C GLU A 34 12.04 -2.35 -24.19
N ALA A 35 12.61 -2.49 -22.99
CA ALA A 35 13.59 -3.53 -22.70
C ALA A 35 12.99 -4.95 -22.82
N ALA A 36 11.79 -5.18 -22.27
CA ALA A 36 11.13 -6.48 -22.33
C ALA A 36 10.79 -6.90 -23.76
N GLN A 37 10.27 -5.96 -24.56
CA GLN A 37 10.01 -6.17 -25.99
C GLN A 37 11.29 -6.40 -26.78
N GLY A 38 12.38 -5.71 -26.44
CA GLY A 38 13.71 -5.96 -26.98
C GLY A 38 14.21 -7.39 -26.77
N TYR A 39 13.78 -8.06 -25.70
CA TYR A 39 14.06 -9.49 -25.45
C TYR A 39 13.05 -10.45 -26.10
N GLY A 40 12.01 -9.92 -26.75
CA GLY A 40 11.00 -10.67 -27.50
C GLY A 40 9.73 -11.00 -26.72
N ALA A 41 9.51 -10.41 -25.55
CA ALA A 41 8.24 -10.54 -24.82
C ALA A 41 7.24 -9.49 -25.31
N ARG A 42 5.97 -9.87 -25.48
CA ARG A 42 4.89 -8.93 -25.74
C ARG A 42 4.37 -8.33 -24.44
N VAL A 43 4.06 -7.04 -24.46
CA VAL A 43 3.56 -6.34 -23.27
C VAL A 43 2.17 -5.77 -23.56
N HIS A 44 1.20 -6.17 -22.73
CA HIS A 44 -0.19 -5.74 -22.79
C HIS A 44 -0.50 -4.84 -21.61
N LEU A 45 -0.83 -3.57 -21.86
CA LEU A 45 -1.15 -2.61 -20.81
C LEU A 45 -2.62 -2.70 -20.41
N TRP A 46 -2.88 -2.95 -19.14
CA TRP A 46 -4.21 -3.02 -18.57
C TRP A 46 -4.43 -1.85 -17.62
N GLY A 47 -5.24 -0.90 -18.08
CA GLY A 47 -5.62 0.30 -17.36
C GLY A 47 -6.89 0.14 -16.53
N ILE A 48 -7.08 1.06 -15.59
CA ILE A 48 -8.33 1.24 -14.84
C ILE A 48 -8.96 2.55 -15.30
N GLU A 49 -10.26 2.55 -15.55
CA GLU A 49 -11.02 3.77 -15.86
C GLU A 49 -10.93 4.77 -14.69
N ALA A 50 -10.59 6.01 -15.02
CA ALA A 50 -10.56 7.12 -14.08
C ALA A 50 -11.74 8.07 -14.33
N PRO A 51 -12.20 8.82 -13.31
CA PRO A 51 -13.31 9.77 -13.47
C PRO A 51 -13.08 10.80 -14.59
N ASP A 52 -11.83 11.21 -14.80
CA ASP A 52 -11.42 12.18 -15.81
C ASP A 52 -10.94 11.52 -17.11
N GLY A 53 -11.22 10.22 -17.31
CA GLY A 53 -10.85 9.44 -18.49
C GLY A 53 -9.81 8.36 -18.17
N ARG A 54 -8.60 8.48 -18.70
CA ARG A 54 -7.54 7.47 -18.55
C ARG A 54 -6.44 7.96 -17.62
N ASN A 55 -5.89 7.09 -16.79
CA ASN A 55 -4.75 7.40 -15.91
C ASN A 55 -3.40 6.86 -16.42
N GLN A 56 -3.35 6.39 -17.67
CA GLN A 56 -2.13 5.85 -18.29
C GLN A 56 -1.41 6.94 -19.08
N ALA A 57 -0.12 7.09 -18.83
CA ALA A 57 0.74 7.99 -19.57
C ALA A 57 0.68 7.70 -21.07
N GLU A 58 0.60 8.76 -21.90
CA GLU A 58 0.50 8.58 -23.34
C GLU A 58 1.68 7.77 -23.86
N ALA A 59 2.92 8.15 -23.54
CA ALA A 59 4.14 7.45 -23.98
C ALA A 59 4.07 5.93 -23.79
N LEU A 60 3.50 5.45 -22.67
CA LEU A 60 3.35 4.04 -22.40
C LEU A 60 2.35 3.35 -23.36
N LEU A 61 1.31 4.05 -23.78
CA LEU A 61 0.34 3.56 -24.77
C LEU A 61 0.93 3.45 -26.18
N TRP A 62 1.94 4.26 -26.50
CA TRP A 62 2.65 4.16 -27.79
C TRP A 62 3.58 2.94 -27.83
N GLU A 63 4.13 2.55 -26.67
CA GLU A 63 5.14 1.48 -26.59
C GLU A 63 4.52 0.08 -26.55
N VAL A 64 3.39 -0.09 -25.87
CA VAL A 64 2.81 -1.41 -25.58
C VAL A 64 2.19 -2.08 -26.82
N ASP A 65 2.23 -3.41 -26.89
CA ASP A 65 1.69 -4.19 -28.01
C ASP A 65 0.15 -4.11 -28.09
N SER A 66 -0.51 -4.08 -26.94
CA SER A 66 -1.95 -3.86 -26.88
C SER A 66 -2.38 -3.24 -25.56
N GLN A 67 -3.57 -2.64 -25.57
CA GLN A 67 -4.15 -1.99 -24.39
C GLN A 67 -5.55 -2.53 -24.11
N ARG A 68 -5.91 -2.58 -22.83
CA ARG A 68 -7.26 -2.85 -22.34
C ARG A 68 -7.55 -1.95 -21.16
N THR A 69 -8.79 -1.48 -21.03
CA THR A 69 -9.24 -0.72 -19.85
C THR A 69 -10.34 -1.49 -19.15
N PHE A 70 -10.25 -1.59 -17.83
CA PHE A 70 -11.29 -2.14 -16.98
C PHE A 70 -12.15 -1.00 -16.41
N ASP A 71 -13.45 -1.10 -16.62
CA ASP A 71 -14.44 -0.17 -16.08
C ASP A 71 -14.80 -0.50 -14.63
N LEU A 72 -15.59 0.37 -14.01
CA LEU A 72 -16.04 0.16 -12.64
C LEU A 72 -16.87 -1.13 -12.49
N ASP A 73 -17.66 -1.49 -13.50
CA ASP A 73 -18.54 -2.66 -13.45
C ASP A 73 -17.76 -3.97 -13.41
N PHE A 74 -16.60 -4.04 -14.05
CA PHE A 74 -15.67 -5.15 -13.94
C PHE A 74 -15.19 -5.36 -12.50
N PHE A 75 -14.88 -4.28 -11.76
CA PHE A 75 -14.31 -4.38 -10.41
C PHE A 75 -15.34 -4.61 -9.30
N LYS A 76 -16.58 -4.13 -9.46
CA LYS A 76 -17.66 -4.26 -8.46
C LYS A 76 -17.77 -5.65 -7.81
N PRO A 77 -17.71 -6.79 -8.54
CA PRO A 77 -17.82 -8.11 -7.92
C PRO A 77 -16.55 -8.57 -7.18
N TYR A 78 -15.37 -8.02 -7.50
CA TYR A 78 -14.08 -8.48 -6.97
C TYR A 78 -13.48 -7.56 -5.90
N VAL A 79 -13.86 -6.29 -5.90
CA VAL A 79 -13.27 -5.26 -5.05
C VAL A 79 -14.38 -4.55 -4.29
N ALA A 80 -14.40 -4.72 -2.97
CA ALA A 80 -15.20 -3.88 -2.08
C ALA A 80 -14.33 -2.74 -1.57
N ARG A 81 -14.85 -1.51 -1.61
CA ARG A 81 -14.20 -0.39 -0.91
C ARG A 81 -14.11 -0.78 0.56
N ARG A 82 -12.89 -0.89 1.08
CA ARG A 82 -12.67 -1.03 2.53
C ARG A 82 -13.35 0.17 3.17
N THR A 83 -14.35 -0.08 4.01
CA THR A 83 -15.04 0.94 4.80
C THR A 83 -14.04 1.49 5.80
N VAL A 84 -13.22 2.44 5.35
CA VAL A 84 -12.47 3.31 6.22
C VAL A 84 -13.49 4.33 6.69
N ALA A 85 -13.70 4.43 8.00
CA ALA A 85 -14.49 5.50 8.56
C ALA A 85 -13.90 6.81 8.03
N THR A 86 -14.65 7.49 7.16
CA THR A 86 -14.32 8.83 6.71
C THR A 86 -14.47 9.73 7.92
N PHE A 87 -13.40 9.86 8.69
CA PHE A 87 -13.22 11.00 9.57
C PHE A 87 -12.96 12.17 8.64
N GLU A 88 -14.04 12.78 8.15
CA GLU A 88 -13.93 14.09 7.54
C GLU A 88 -13.19 14.97 8.56
N THR A 89 -12.08 15.55 8.13
CA THR A 89 -11.33 16.57 8.89
C THR A 89 -12.24 17.73 9.34
N ALA A 90 -13.48 17.80 8.84
CA ALA A 90 -14.44 18.86 9.02
C ALA A 90 -15.17 18.90 10.38
N THR A 91 -15.09 17.87 11.25
CA THR A 91 -15.79 17.93 12.56
C THR A 91 -15.03 17.37 13.76
N ALA A 92 -13.73 17.05 13.65
CA ALA A 92 -12.93 16.79 14.85
C ALA A 92 -12.55 18.14 15.50
N ALA A 93 -13.21 18.50 16.59
CA ALA A 93 -13.04 19.78 17.28
C ALA A 93 -11.59 20.05 17.77
N HIS A 94 -10.69 19.06 17.75
CA HIS A 94 -9.28 19.21 18.07
C HIS A 94 -8.42 18.15 17.36
N ARG A 95 -7.30 18.56 16.74
CA ARG A 95 -6.27 17.64 16.24
C ARG A 95 -5.62 16.95 17.45
N PRO A 96 -5.53 15.61 17.51
CA PRO A 96 -4.90 14.92 18.63
C PRO A 96 -3.42 15.26 18.74
N SER A 97 -2.91 15.34 19.96
CA SER A 97 -1.49 15.57 20.20
C SER A 97 -0.67 14.33 19.85
N ARG A 98 0.64 14.49 19.67
CA ARG A 98 1.55 13.35 19.45
C ARG A 98 1.51 12.37 20.62
N ASP A 99 1.29 12.85 21.84
CA ASP A 99 1.24 12.02 23.04
C ASP A 99 -0.06 11.21 23.10
N ASP A 100 -1.20 11.79 22.71
CA ASP A 100 -2.47 11.06 22.58
C ASP A 100 -2.34 9.92 21.57
N VAL A 101 -1.75 10.21 20.40
CA VAL A 101 -1.57 9.22 19.33
C VAL A 101 -0.56 8.13 19.74
N ARG A 102 0.52 8.49 20.43
CA ARG A 102 1.47 7.53 21.00
C ARG A 102 0.79 6.61 22.01
N PHE A 103 -0.02 7.17 22.91
CA PHE A 103 -0.78 6.40 23.89
C PHE A 103 -1.76 5.42 23.22
N VAL A 104 -2.48 5.85 22.18
CA VAL A 104 -3.35 4.97 21.37
C VAL A 104 -2.54 3.84 20.73
N GLY A 105 -1.33 4.11 20.23
CA GLY A 105 -0.42 3.09 19.70
C GLY A 105 -0.08 2.02 20.73
N ALA A 106 0.24 2.43 21.96
CA ALA A 106 0.50 1.52 23.08
C ALA A 106 -0.74 0.70 23.48
N GLN A 107 -1.92 1.31 23.50
CA GLN A 107 -3.18 0.59 23.77
C GLN A 107 -3.47 -0.49 22.73
N ILE A 108 -3.26 -0.18 21.44
CA ILE A 108 -3.44 -1.15 20.35
C ILE A 108 -2.41 -2.28 20.46
N ALA A 109 -1.15 -1.96 20.81
CA ALA A 109 -0.12 -2.97 21.06
C ALA A 109 -0.50 -3.92 22.20
N ALA A 110 -1.03 -3.40 23.31
CA ALA A 110 -1.49 -4.22 24.43
C ALA A 110 -2.60 -5.19 24.01
N LYS A 111 -3.59 -4.70 23.24
CA LYS A 111 -4.68 -5.52 22.69
C LYS A 111 -4.16 -6.56 21.71
N TRP A 112 -3.22 -6.17 20.83
CA TRP A 112 -2.59 -7.06 19.85
C TRP A 112 -1.84 -8.20 20.53
N LEU A 113 -1.05 -7.89 21.56
CA LEU A 113 -0.30 -8.87 22.35
C LEU A 113 -1.24 -9.80 23.12
N GLY A 114 -2.28 -9.27 23.74
CA GLY A 114 -3.29 -10.06 24.44
C GLY A 114 -4.04 -11.03 23.51
N ALA A 115 -4.29 -10.63 22.26
CA ALA A 115 -5.00 -11.45 21.28
C ALA A 115 -4.10 -12.51 20.59
N ARG A 116 -2.82 -12.20 20.35
CA ARG A 116 -1.91 -13.06 19.58
C ARG A 116 -0.87 -13.81 20.40
N GLY A 117 -0.65 -13.40 21.65
CA GLY A 117 0.31 -14.02 22.56
C GLY A 117 1.78 -13.67 22.26
N ARG A 118 2.67 -14.19 23.12
CA ARG A 118 4.11 -13.89 23.08
C ARG A 118 4.85 -14.48 21.89
N GLU A 119 4.41 -15.60 21.33
CA GLU A 119 5.05 -16.19 20.15
C GLU A 119 4.97 -15.25 18.94
N ALA A 120 3.81 -14.60 18.75
CA ALA A 120 3.64 -13.59 17.72
C ALA A 120 4.56 -12.38 17.93
N LEU A 121 4.78 -11.97 19.19
CA LEU A 121 5.72 -10.89 19.53
C LEU A 121 7.15 -11.25 19.11
N VAL A 122 7.63 -12.45 19.43
CA VAL A 122 8.97 -12.92 19.05
C VAL A 122 9.17 -12.86 17.54
N GLY A 123 8.16 -13.25 16.77
CA GLY A 123 8.21 -13.17 15.31
C GLY A 123 8.20 -11.74 14.76
N LEU A 124 7.63 -10.78 15.50
CA LEU A 124 7.49 -9.40 15.06
C LEU A 124 8.70 -8.53 15.42
N LEU A 125 9.32 -8.74 16.58
CA LEU A 125 10.43 -7.91 17.11
C LEU A 125 11.62 -7.72 16.15
N PRO A 126 12.08 -8.73 15.38
CA PRO A 126 13.19 -8.56 14.44
C PRO A 126 12.93 -7.53 13.35
N GLY A 127 11.66 -7.20 13.08
CA GLY A 127 11.27 -6.20 12.08
C GLY A 127 11.45 -4.75 12.53
N HIS A 128 11.68 -4.48 13.82
CA HIS A 128 11.81 -3.11 14.33
C HIS A 128 12.92 -2.31 13.59
N PRO A 129 12.67 -1.04 13.19
CA PRO A 129 11.49 -0.22 13.50
C PRO A 129 10.33 -0.35 12.50
N TYR A 130 10.43 -1.23 11.50
CA TYR A 130 9.46 -1.35 10.42
C TYR A 130 8.38 -2.38 10.75
N LEU A 131 7.11 -1.96 10.75
CA LEU A 131 5.99 -2.88 10.88
C LEU A 131 5.69 -3.54 9.52
N PRO A 132 5.38 -4.85 9.50
CA PRO A 132 4.83 -5.50 8.30
C PRO A 132 3.58 -4.76 7.82
N GLY A 133 3.41 -4.65 6.50
CA GLY A 133 2.35 -3.83 5.90
C GLY A 133 0.94 -4.15 6.41
N SER A 134 0.61 -5.41 6.63
CA SER A 134 -0.70 -5.80 7.19
C SER A 134 -0.90 -5.31 8.63
N VAL A 135 0.11 -5.45 9.48
CA VAL A 135 0.08 -4.98 10.88
C VAL A 135 0.01 -3.46 10.94
N ASP A 136 0.77 -2.76 10.09
CA ASP A 136 0.74 -1.29 10.02
C ASP A 136 -0.63 -0.77 9.57
N GLN A 137 -1.25 -1.40 8.57
CA GLN A 137 -2.58 -1.02 8.10
C GLN A 137 -3.64 -1.24 9.18
N ASP A 138 -3.59 -2.36 9.90
CA ASP A 138 -4.55 -2.65 10.97
C ASP A 138 -4.36 -1.69 12.17
N LEU A 139 -3.11 -1.36 12.51
CA LEU A 139 -2.76 -0.34 13.51
C LEU A 139 -3.34 1.02 13.14
N LEU A 140 -3.13 1.48 11.90
CA LEU A 140 -3.64 2.77 11.43
C LEU A 140 -5.16 2.82 11.45
N VAL A 141 -5.84 1.78 10.97
CA VAL A 141 -7.31 1.74 10.93
C VAL A 141 -7.92 1.76 12.33
N GLU A 142 -7.37 0.97 13.26
CA GLU A 142 -7.86 0.96 14.64
C GLU A 142 -7.55 2.28 15.36
N ALA A 143 -6.39 2.90 15.10
CA ALA A 143 -6.03 4.19 15.67
C ALA A 143 -6.95 5.31 15.19
N GLU A 144 -7.21 5.40 13.88
CA GLU A 144 -8.17 6.37 13.32
C GLU A 144 -9.55 6.17 13.95
N ARG A 145 -9.99 4.90 14.14
CA ARG A 145 -11.24 4.57 14.81
C ARG A 145 -11.28 5.03 16.27
N LEU A 146 -10.21 4.88 17.03
CA LEU A 146 -10.17 5.31 18.44
C LEU A 146 -10.08 6.83 18.58
N LEU A 147 -9.29 7.47 17.72
CA LEU A 147 -9.07 8.92 17.73
C LEU A 147 -10.24 9.69 17.11
N GLN A 148 -11.10 9.03 16.34
CA GLN A 148 -12.12 9.66 15.49
C GLN A 148 -11.49 10.76 14.59
N TYR A 149 -10.27 10.52 14.13
CA TYR A 149 -9.44 11.49 13.39
C TYR A 149 -8.60 10.77 12.34
N SER A 150 -8.55 11.33 11.12
CA SER A 150 -7.76 10.78 10.01
C SER A 150 -6.26 11.03 10.21
N LEU A 151 -5.46 9.97 10.15
CA LEU A 151 -3.99 10.06 10.20
C LEU A 151 -3.36 10.15 8.79
N ARG A 152 -4.19 10.15 7.74
CA ARG A 152 -3.74 10.30 6.35
C ARG A 152 -3.13 11.68 6.14
N GLY A 153 -1.95 11.72 5.51
CA GLY A 153 -1.17 12.95 5.34
C GLY A 153 -0.45 13.46 6.59
N GLN A 154 -0.73 12.92 7.79
CA GLN A 154 -0.09 13.32 9.05
C GLN A 154 1.12 12.42 9.36
N SER A 155 2.27 12.67 8.72
CA SER A 155 3.47 11.84 8.86
C SER A 155 4.02 11.80 10.30
N ASP A 156 3.91 12.92 11.03
CA ASP A 156 4.33 13.06 12.43
C ASP A 156 3.48 12.22 13.39
N LEU A 157 2.15 12.24 13.22
CA LEU A 157 1.22 11.46 14.05
C LEU A 157 1.34 9.96 13.75
N ARG A 158 1.47 9.58 12.47
CA ARG A 158 1.72 8.18 12.10
C ARG A 158 3.03 7.65 12.66
N ARG A 159 4.06 8.49 12.78
CA ARG A 159 5.31 8.11 13.46
C ARG A 159 5.08 7.93 14.96
N ALA A 160 4.44 8.89 15.62
CA ALA A 160 4.13 8.79 17.04
C ALA A 160 3.31 7.54 17.39
N LEU A 161 2.35 7.18 16.54
CA LEU A 161 1.55 5.96 16.70
C LEU A 161 2.42 4.69 16.71
N ARG A 162 3.33 4.58 15.74
CA ARG A 162 4.25 3.44 15.62
C ARG A 162 5.25 3.40 16.77
N ASP A 163 5.77 4.57 17.17
CA ASP A 163 6.67 4.67 18.32
C ASP A 163 5.98 4.10 19.57
N GLY A 164 4.74 4.52 19.87
CA GLY A 164 3.99 4.02 21.02
C GLY A 164 3.65 2.53 20.94
N PHE A 165 3.36 2.02 19.75
CA PHE A 165 3.14 0.59 19.53
C PHE A 165 4.41 -0.23 19.84
N TRP A 166 5.56 0.18 19.30
CA TRP A 166 6.83 -0.51 19.51
C TRP A 166 7.33 -0.41 20.94
N GLU A 167 7.27 0.78 21.55
CA GLU A 167 7.66 1.00 22.95
C GLU A 167 6.90 0.07 23.88
N HIS A 168 5.59 -0.10 23.67
CA HIS A 168 4.80 -1.03 24.46
C HIS A 168 5.25 -2.48 24.25
N LEU A 169 5.43 -2.93 23.00
CA LEU A 169 5.84 -4.31 22.73
C LEU A 169 7.24 -4.63 23.28
N GLN A 170 8.19 -3.70 23.15
CA GLN A 170 9.54 -3.85 23.69
C GLN A 170 9.55 -3.91 25.21
N ALA A 171 8.65 -3.18 25.89
CA ALA A 171 8.51 -3.24 27.35
C ALA A 171 7.92 -4.58 27.85
N GLN A 172 7.34 -5.41 26.98
CA GLN A 172 6.73 -6.71 27.34
C GLN A 172 7.62 -7.92 27.01
N TYR A 173 8.79 -7.69 26.39
CA TYR A 173 9.80 -8.70 26.11
C TYR A 173 10.83 -8.76 27.24
#